data_AF-U3U3G6-F1
#
_entry.id   AF-U3U3G6-F1
#
_cell.length_a   1.000
_cell.length_b   1.000
_cell.length_c   1.000
_cell.angle_alpha   90.00
_cell.angle_beta   90.00
_cell.angle_gamma   90.00
#
_symmetry.space_group_name_H-M   'P 1'
#
loop_
_entity.id
_entity.type
_entity.pdbx_description
1 polymer ?
#
loop_
_entity_poly.entity_id
_entity_poly.type
_entity_poly.pdbx_seq_one_letter_code
_entity_poly.pdbx_strand_id
1 'polypeptide(L)' 'MFNSGFGDLADNRLDLYPEDLRPEIDALNATIYPRLNNGVYRTGFATT' A
#
# COMPACT_ATOMS: atom_id res chain seq x y z
N MET A 1 7.01 -0.88 8.57
CA MET A 1 8.14 -1.64 9.16
C MET A 1 9.30 -1.76 8.18
N PHE A 2 9.19 -2.47 7.06
CA PHE A 2 10.36 -2.68 6.17
C PHE A 2 10.88 -1.43 5.45
N ASN A 3 10.04 -0.43 5.21
CA ASN A 3 10.46 0.83 4.58
C ASN A 3 11.50 1.62 5.39
N SER A 4 11.56 1.45 6.72
CA SER A 4 12.40 2.28 7.60
C SER A 4 12.92 1.58 8.86
N GLY A 5 12.51 0.35 9.13
CA GLY A 5 12.71 -0.32 10.41
C GLY A 5 14.10 -0.91 10.63
N PHE A 6 14.96 -0.91 9.61
CA PHE A 6 16.32 -1.45 9.70
C PHE A 6 17.38 -0.38 10.00
N GLY A 7 17.02 0.91 10.00
CA GLY A 7 17.94 2.01 10.28
C GLY A 7 19.21 1.90 9.45
N ASP A 8 20.36 2.04 10.11
CA ASP A 8 21.68 2.02 9.46
C ASP A 8 22.14 0.63 8.99
N LEU A 9 21.38 -0.44 9.28
CA LEU A 9 21.66 -1.79 8.79
C LEU A 9 21.23 -1.99 7.32
N ALA A 10 20.52 -1.04 6.72
CA ALA A 10 20.01 -1.11 5.36
C ALA A 10 20.34 0.12 4.52
N ASP A 11 20.28 -0.04 3.19
CA ASP A 11 20.38 1.07 2.23
C ASP A 11 19.04 1.81 2.17
N ASN A 12 19.01 3.02 2.75
CA ASN A 12 17.81 3.86 2.86
C ASN A 12 17.67 4.88 1.71
N ARG A 13 18.32 4.66 0.56
CA ARG A 13 18.19 5.56 -0.61
C ARG A 13 16.79 5.59 -1.21
N LEU A 14 15.95 4.60 -0.92
CA LEU A 14 14.56 4.55 -1.37
C LEU A 14 13.63 4.76 -0.17
N ASP A 15 12.79 5.77 -0.24
CA ASP A 15 11.62 5.92 0.62
C ASP A 15 10.37 5.62 -0.23
N LEU A 16 9.73 4.48 0.04
CA LEU A 16 8.51 4.07 -0.65
C LEU A 16 7.25 4.67 -0.02
N TYR A 17 7.40 5.44 1.06
CA TYR A 17 6.31 6.11 1.77
C TYR A 17 6.76 7.48 2.34
N PRO A 18 7.19 8.40 1.45
CA PRO A 18 7.73 9.70 1.84
C PRO A 18 6.64 10.59 2.44
N GLU A 19 7.03 11.39 3.43
CA GLU A 19 6.12 12.11 4.34
C GLU A 19 5.13 13.02 3.62
N ASP A 20 5.59 13.73 2.59
CA ASP A 20 4.81 14.68 1.79
C ASP A 20 3.71 14.00 0.96
N LEU A 21 3.90 12.74 0.56
CA LEU A 21 2.94 11.99 -0.25
C LEU A 21 2.07 11.03 0.57
N ARG A 22 2.35 10.81 1.86
CA ARG A 22 1.59 9.85 2.69
C ARG A 22 0.07 10.05 2.62
N PRO A 23 -0.48 11.28 2.71
CA PRO A 23 -1.93 11.47 2.65
C PRO A 23 -2.54 10.99 1.33
N GLU A 24 -1.85 11.24 0.21
CA GLU A 24 -2.31 10.84 -1.13
C GLU A 24 -2.17 9.33 -1.33
N ILE A 25 -1.05 8.75 -0.88
CA ILE A 25 -0.81 7.30 -0.91
C ILE A 25 -1.89 6.57 -0.11
N ASP A 26 -2.22 7.05 1.08
CA ASP A 26 -3.23 6.44 1.94
C ASP A 26 -4.63 6.55 1.33
N ALA A 27 -5.00 7.71 0.81
CA ALA A 27 -6.29 7.91 0.13
C ALA A 27 -6.44 7.03 -1.11
N LEU A 28 -5.36 6.90 -1.90
CA LEU A 28 -5.33 6.02 -3.06
C LEU A 28 -5.44 4.56 -2.64
N ASN A 29 -4.67 4.12 -1.65
CA ASN A 29 -4.71 2.75 -1.12
C ASN A 29 -6.10 2.39 -0.58
N ALA A 30 -6.75 3.31 0.14
CA ALA A 30 -8.11 3.13 0.65
C ALA A 30 -9.14 2.95 -0.47
N THR A 31 -8.89 3.51 -1.67
CA THR A 31 -9.75 3.34 -2.84
C THR A 31 -9.42 2.07 -3.62
N ILE A 32 -8.14 1.83 -3.88
CA ILE A 32 -7.65 0.71 -4.69
C ILE A 32 -7.91 -0.62 -3.99
N TYR A 33 -7.65 -0.72 -2.68
CA TYR A 33 -7.76 -1.99 -1.97
C TYR A 33 -9.15 -2.64 -2.08
N PRO A 34 -10.27 -2.00 -1.67
CA PRO A 34 -11.58 -2.64 -1.71
C PRO A 34 -12.14 -2.82 -3.13
N ARG A 35 -11.73 -1.99 -4.10
CA ARG A 35 -12.31 -1.94 -5.45
C ARG A 35 -11.55 -2.76 -6.48
N LEU A 36 -10.23 -2.86 -6.34
CA LEU A 36 -9.38 -3.57 -7.28
C LEU A 36 -8.76 -4.80 -6.62
N ASN A 37 -7.87 -4.60 -5.64
CA ASN A 37 -7.07 -5.70 -5.07
C ASN A 37 -7.97 -6.77 -4.45
N ASN A 38 -8.95 -6.35 -3.64
CA ASN A 38 -9.97 -7.24 -3.09
C ASN A 38 -11.19 -7.36 -4.00
N GLY A 39 -11.38 -6.43 -4.94
CA GLY A 39 -12.51 -6.42 -5.87
C GLY A 39 -12.52 -7.63 -6.81
N VAL A 40 -11.35 -8.04 -7.31
CA VAL A 40 -11.22 -9.23 -8.17
C VAL A 40 -11.62 -10.51 -7.44
N TYR A 41 -11.26 -10.64 -6.15
CA TYR A 41 -11.68 -11.78 -5.33
C TYR A 41 -13.19 -11.76 -5.08
N ARG A 42 -13.76 -10.61 -4.75
CA ARG A 42 -15.21 -10.46 -4.58
C ARG A 42 -15.98 -10.83 -5.84
N THR A 43 -15.43 -10.52 -7.01
CA THR A 43 -16.02 -10.89 -8.30
C THR A 43 -15.89 -12.39 -8.56
N GLY A 44 -14.69 -12.95 -8.39
CA GLY A 44 -14.42 -14.37 -8.65
C GLY A 44 -15.10 -15.33 -7.67
N PHE A 45 -15.40 -14.87 -6.46
CA PHE A 45 -16.10 -15.64 -5.42
C PHE A 45 -17.54 -15.18 -5.19
N ALA A 46 -18.13 -14.43 -6.12
CA ALA A 46 -19.55 -14.11 -6.05
C ALA A 46 -20.37 -15.41 -6.11
N THR A 47 -21.29 -15.59 -5.17
CA THR A 47 -22.16 -16.77 -5.08
C THR A 47 -23.57 -16.52 -5.61
N THR A 48 -23.94 -15.25 -5.84
CA THR A 48 -25.22 -14.79 -6.39
C THR A 48 -25.04 -13.46 -7.10
#